data_AF-A0A382RTI3-F1
#
_entry.id   AF-A0A382RTI3-F1
#
_cell.length_a   1.000
_cell.length_b   1.000
_cell.length_c   1.000
_cell.angle_alpha   90.00
_cell.angle_beta   90.00
_cell.angle_gamma   90.00
#
_symmetry.space_group_name_H-M   'P 1'
#
loop_
_entity.id
_entity.type
_entity.pdbx_description
1 polymer ?
#
loop_
_entity_poly.entity_id
_entity_poly.type
_entity_poly.pdbx_seq_one_letter_code
_entity_poly.pdbx_strand_id
1 'polypeptide(L)' 'MKLTFLTSASVLIEEQNVKVLCDPWFVDGEFYGSWAHYPPLNFSSEELNDVDYIYISHIHPDHFSTKTLTKM' A
#
# COMPACT_ATOMS: atom_id res chain seq x y z
N MET A 1 10.28 12.09 12.05
CA MET A 1 9.97 11.32 10.83
C MET A 1 10.10 9.85 11.15
N LYS A 2 9.03 9.09 10.93
CA LYS A 2 9.01 7.63 11.07
C LYS A 2 8.62 7.02 9.72
N LEU A 3 9.32 5.96 9.35
CA LEU A 3 9.11 5.21 8.12
C LEU A 3 8.78 3.78 8.51
N THR A 4 7.65 3.28 8.04
CA THR A 4 7.23 1.89 8.22
C THR A 4 7.16 1.23 6.85
N PHE A 5 8.02 0.23 6.64
CA PHE A 5 7.93 -0.66 5.49
C PHE A 5 6.74 -1.61 5.67
N LEU A 6 5.87 -1.69 4.67
CA LEU A 6 4.71 -2.57 4.68
C LEU A 6 4.98 -3.79 3.78
N THR A 7 5.20 -3.56 2.49
CA THR A 7 5.53 -4.57 1.48
C THR A 7 5.92 -3.88 0.16
N SER A 8 6.64 -4.56 -0.74
CA SER A 8 6.99 -4.03 -2.08
C SER A 8 7.47 -2.56 -2.05
N ALA A 9 6.85 -1.67 -2.82
CA ALA A 9 7.05 -0.22 -2.79
C ALA A 9 6.17 0.51 -1.76
N SER A 10 5.30 -0.20 -1.04
CA SER A 10 4.40 0.37 -0.05
C SER A 10 5.13 0.71 1.25
N VAL A 11 5.19 2.01 1.54
CA VAL A 11 5.73 2.55 2.78
C VAL A 11 4.75 3.55 3.38
N LEU A 12 4.64 3.53 4.71
CA LEU A 12 3.95 4.55 5.48
C LEU A 12 4.98 5.54 6.02
N ILE A 13 4.80 6.81 5.70
CA ILE A 13 5.62 7.92 6.19
C ILE A 13 4.78 8.72 7.19
N GLU A 14 5.31 8.90 8.39
CA GLU A 14 4.66 9.67 9.46
C GLU A 14 5.57 10.84 9.89
N GLU A 15 5.09 12.07 9.76
CA GLU A 15 5.80 13.29 10.17
C GLU A 15 4.82 14.37 10.62
N GLN A 16 5.05 14.99 11.79
CA GLN A 16 4.27 16.14 12.29
C GLN A 16 2.73 15.96 12.20
N ASN A 17 2.24 14.77 12.56
CA ASN A 17 0.83 14.35 12.49
C ASN A 17 0.26 14.19 11.06
N VAL A 18 1.11 14.14 10.04
CA VAL A 18 0.73 13.77 8.67
C VAL A 18 1.17 12.34 8.39
N LYS A 19 0.27 11.55 7.83
CA LYS A 19 0.49 10.18 7.36
C LYS A 19 0.35 10.11 5.84
N VAL A 20 1.43 9.71 5.17
CA VAL A 20 1.44 9.49 3.72
C VAL A 20 1.67 8.02 3.44
N LEU A 21 0.73 7.39 2.73
CA LEU A 21 0.88 6.03 2.23
C LEU A 21 1.35 6.07 0.78
N CYS A 22 2.51 5.49 0.51
CA CYS A 22 3.05 5.41 -0.83
C CYS A 22 2.66 4.08 -1.48
N ASP A 23 2.32 4.10 -2.78
CA ASP A 23 2.20 2.95 -3.68
C ASP A 23 1.49 1.71 -3.07
N PRO A 24 0.23 1.82 -2.60
CA PRO A 24 -0.44 0.73 -1.88
C PRO A 24 -0.83 -0.44 -2.79
N TRP A 25 -0.31 -1.63 -2.45
CA TRP A 25 -0.71 -2.91 -3.01
C TRP A 25 -0.75 -3.97 -1.89
N PHE A 26 -1.96 -4.40 -1.50
CA PHE A 26 -2.19 -5.28 -0.34
C PHE A 26 -3.07 -6.50 -0.65
N VAL A 27 -3.23 -6.86 -1.92
CA VAL A 27 -3.99 -8.04 -2.34
C VAL A 27 -3.20 -8.92 -3.29
N ASP A 28 -3.31 -10.23 -3.15
CA ASP A 28 -2.73 -11.13 -4.15
C ASP A 28 -3.50 -11.08 -5.47
N GLY A 29 -2.84 -11.54 -6.52
CA GLY A 29 -3.42 -11.71 -7.84
C GLY A 29 -3.43 -10.44 -8.70
N GLU A 30 -2.51 -9.51 -8.45
CA GLU A 30 -2.17 -8.47 -9.43
C GLU A 30 -1.39 -9.07 -10.61
N PHE A 31 -1.24 -8.26 -11.67
CA PHE A 31 -0.57 -8.66 -12.93
C PHE A 31 -1.08 -10.01 -13.47
N TYR A 32 -2.34 -10.02 -13.89
CA TYR A 32 -3.04 -11.21 -14.42
C TYR A 32 -3.03 -12.42 -13.48
N GLY A 33 -2.97 -12.19 -12.16
CA GLY A 33 -3.00 -13.25 -11.15
C GLY A 33 -1.63 -13.83 -10.78
N SER A 34 -0.54 -13.31 -11.36
CA SER A 34 0.80 -13.89 -11.17
C SER A 34 1.59 -13.30 -10.01
N TRP A 35 1.17 -12.14 -9.49
CA TRP A 35 1.86 -11.48 -8.38
C TRP A 35 1.13 -11.68 -7.05
N ALA A 36 1.90 -12.02 -6.02
CA ALA A 36 1.42 -12.29 -4.68
C ALA A 36 2.48 -11.88 -3.65
N HIS A 37 2.05 -11.68 -2.40
CA HIS A 37 2.92 -11.24 -1.32
C HIS A 37 3.63 -12.41 -0.65
N TYR A 38 4.95 -12.27 -0.47
CA TYR A 38 5.72 -13.16 0.39
C TYR A 38 6.73 -12.35 1.23
N PRO A 39 6.72 -12.49 2.57
CA PRO A 39 5.79 -13.32 3.37
C PRO A 39 4.34 -12.82 3.26
N PRO A 40 3.35 -13.65 3.66
CA PRO A 40 1.95 -13.22 3.71
C PRO A 40 1.79 -11.97 4.58
N LEU A 41 0.90 -11.06 4.16
CA LEU A 41 0.58 -9.86 4.91
C LEU A 41 -0.07 -10.23 6.24
N ASN A 42 0.31 -9.51 7.30
CA ASN A 42 -0.23 -9.67 8.65
C ASN A 42 -1.14 -8.51 9.06
N PHE A 43 -1.57 -7.69 8.10
CA PHE A 43 -2.47 -6.56 8.27
C PHE A 43 -3.49 -6.53 7.12
N SER A 44 -4.59 -5.82 7.34
CA SER A 44 -5.62 -5.52 6.35
C SER A 44 -5.47 -4.09 5.81
N SER A 45 -5.92 -3.84 4.59
CA SER A 45 -5.88 -2.50 3.97
C SER A 45 -6.60 -1.44 4.81
N GLU A 46 -7.68 -1.84 5.47
CA GLU A 46 -8.58 -1.02 6.27
C GLU A 46 -7.89 -0.45 7.52
N GLU A 47 -6.84 -1.11 8.02
CA GLU A 47 -6.02 -0.61 9.13
C GLU A 47 -5.21 0.64 8.75
N LEU A 48 -5.12 0.96 7.46
CA LEU A 48 -4.41 2.13 6.92
C LEU A 48 -5.36 3.22 6.41
N ASN A 49 -6.66 3.15 6.73
CA ASN A 49 -7.66 4.12 6.29
C ASN A 49 -7.53 5.49 6.95
N ASP A 50 -6.70 5.61 8.00
CA ASP A 50 -6.47 6.84 8.74
C ASP A 50 -5.32 7.69 8.17
N VAL A 51 -4.88 7.40 6.94
CA VAL A 51 -3.84 8.17 6.25
C VAL A 51 -4.42 9.46 5.67
N ASP A 52 -3.63 10.54 5.71
CA ASP A 52 -4.06 11.84 5.18
C ASP A 52 -3.92 11.91 3.65
N TYR A 53 -2.89 11.24 3.11
CA TYR A 53 -2.57 11.28 1.69
C TYR A 53 -2.12 9.92 1.18
N ILE A 54 -2.44 9.65 -0.09
CA ILE A 54 -1.88 8.55 -0.87
C ILE A 54 -0.98 9.15 -1.95
N TYR A 55 0.25 8.67 -2.03
CA TYR A 55 1.19 8.99 -3.09
C TYR A 55 1.31 7.80 -4.04
N ILE A 56 1.10 8.04 -5.34
CA ILE A 56 1.25 7.04 -6.41
C ILE A 56 2.39 7.49 -7.33
N SER A 57 3.44 6.69 -7.42
CA SER A 57 4.61 6.98 -8.26
C SER A 57 4.30 6.79 -9.76
N HIS A 58 3.60 5.71 -10.11
CA HIS A 58 3.16 5.39 -11.47
C HIS A 58 2.05 4.32 -11.47
N ILE A 59 1.52 3.99 -12.64
CA ILE A 59 0.27 3.23 -12.81
C ILE A 59 0.43 1.71 -12.91
N HIS A 60 1.61 1.14 -12.63
CA HIS A 60 1.74 -0.31 -12.65
C HIS A 60 0.99 -0.94 -11.45
N PRO A 61 0.39 -2.14 -11.61
CA PRO A 61 -0.50 -2.71 -10.59
C PRO A 61 0.13 -2.99 -9.22
N ASP A 62 1.45 -3.15 -9.14
CA ASP A 62 2.22 -3.29 -7.89
C ASP A 62 2.46 -1.96 -7.15
N HIS A 63 2.09 -0.84 -7.77
CA HIS A 63 2.12 0.51 -7.19
C HIS A 63 0.73 1.15 -7.11
N PHE A 64 -0.13 0.87 -8.09
CA PHE A 64 -1.48 1.38 -8.23
C PHE A 64 -2.50 0.23 -8.30
N SER A 65 -2.66 -0.50 -7.18
CA SER A 65 -3.63 -1.58 -7.10
C SER A 65 -5.04 -1.02 -6.89
N THR A 66 -5.83 -0.94 -7.96
CA THR A 66 -7.25 -0.54 -7.89
C THR A 66 -8.05 -1.40 -6.92
N LYS A 67 -7.72 -2.70 -6.82
CA LYS A 67 -8.33 -3.64 -5.88
C LYS A 67 -8.03 -3.32 -4.43
N THR A 68 -6.82 -2.84 -4.14
CA THR A 68 -6.43 -2.36 -2.81
C THR A 68 -7.15 -1.05 -2.50
N LEU A 69 -7.03 -0.07 -3.41
CA LEU A 69 -7.58 1.28 -3.22
C LEU A 69 -9.11 1.31 -3.07
N THR A 70 -9.85 0.37 -3.65
CA THR A 70 -11.32 0.31 -3.52
C THR A 70 -11.78 -0.27 -2.17
N LYS A 71 -10.88 -0.92 -1.43
CA LYS A 71 -11.16 -1.49 -0.10
C LYS A 71 -10.73 -0.60 1.05
N MET A 72 -9.96 0.46 0.74
CA MET A 72 -9.56 1.49 1.68
C MET A 72 -10.65 2.54 1.83
#